data_AF-A0A8H7VPA7-F1
#
_entry.id   AF-A0A8H7VPA7-F1
#
_cell.length_a   1.000
_cell.length_b   1.000
_cell.length_c   1.000
_cell.angle_alpha   90.00
_cell.angle_beta   90.00
_cell.angle_gamma   90.00
#
_symmetry.space_group_name_H-M   'P 1'
#
loop_
_entity.id
_entity.type
_entity.pdbx_description
1 polymer ?
#
loop_
_entity_poly.entity_id
_entity_poly.type
_entity_poly.pdbx_seq_one_letter_code
_entity_poly.pdbx_strand_id
1 'polypeptide(L)'
;MTNSPSTTTTSNTSRQDQVENELVIAKALTVEELDVDIYRNSEELWHPAGSRGAFGGQISLVAQALRAAWHTVPEKLHVHVNTTITIEHSLHNYFLVPGRSDIPAIYKVRRVRDGRSFATRVVTCTQQGKTVIVCICSFTNFNTTGESLDHQIPMPSNIPKPEDLPTDSERMKVLATDPRIPEKIRNHFEINLKVEIPIDYRDLRIDTPEEFIRGSTEPNGHQGQWFKTQERLPENDPALHACSIAYASDRGILMAAVRANGLVARRGISMMASIDHSMWFHAPARADECPRSNDGRGTAFGRIYNREGVLVATCAQEGIMRLSQSEQDKRRPNINKL
;
A
#
# COMPACT_ATOMS: atom_id res chain seq x y z
N MET A 1 62.48 14.30 -33.95
CA MET A 1 61.99 14.12 -32.56
C MET A 1 60.64 13.43 -32.64
N THR A 2 60.65 12.14 -32.27
CA THR A 2 59.55 11.28 -31.77
C THR A 2 58.10 11.58 -32.21
N ASN A 3 57.60 10.82 -33.20
CA ASN A 3 56.18 10.54 -33.35
C ASN A 3 55.92 9.10 -32.88
N SER A 4 55.25 8.97 -31.74
CA SER A 4 54.76 7.71 -31.19
C SER A 4 53.44 7.32 -31.90
N PRO A 5 53.21 6.05 -32.27
CA PRO A 5 51.89 5.60 -32.70
C PRO A 5 51.05 5.21 -31.47
N SER A 6 49.95 5.93 -31.25
CA SER A 6 48.92 5.54 -30.29
C SER A 6 48.05 4.43 -30.89
N THR A 7 48.24 3.20 -30.41
CA THR A 7 47.32 2.08 -30.60
C THR A 7 46.08 2.30 -29.73
N THR A 8 44.98 2.76 -30.33
CA THR A 8 43.67 2.75 -29.67
C THR A 8 43.05 1.38 -29.88
N THR A 9 43.26 0.50 -28.90
CA THR A 9 42.52 -0.76 -28.78
C THR A 9 41.06 -0.44 -28.48
N THR A 10 40.19 -0.51 -29.48
CA THR A 10 38.74 -0.52 -29.31
C THR A 10 38.36 -1.83 -28.63
N SER A 11 38.23 -1.79 -27.30
CA SER A 11 37.63 -2.89 -26.54
C SER A 11 36.13 -2.91 -26.82
N ASN A 12 35.74 -3.94 -27.54
CA ASN A 12 34.39 -4.30 -27.89
C ASN A 12 33.72 -4.92 -26.65
N THR A 13 33.27 -4.11 -25.70
CA THR A 13 32.42 -4.58 -24.58
C THR A 13 30.96 -4.51 -24.99
N SER A 14 30.55 -5.57 -25.68
CA SER A 14 29.18 -5.87 -26.06
C SER A 14 28.31 -6.16 -24.83
N ARG A 15 27.22 -5.39 -24.68
CA ARG A 15 25.85 -5.87 -24.39
C ARG A 15 25.57 -6.75 -23.15
N GLN A 16 26.44 -6.86 -22.14
CA GLN A 16 26.17 -7.73 -20.97
C GLN A 16 26.19 -7.09 -19.57
N ASP A 17 26.46 -5.79 -19.42
CA ASP A 17 26.58 -5.14 -18.10
C ASP A 17 25.47 -4.10 -17.78
N GLN A 18 24.22 -4.37 -18.17
CA GLN A 18 23.04 -3.62 -17.69
C GLN A 18 22.01 -4.60 -17.11
N VAL A 19 22.34 -5.24 -16.00
CA VAL A 19 21.31 -5.65 -15.05
C VAL A 19 21.04 -4.42 -14.21
N GLU A 20 20.06 -3.61 -14.62
CA GLU A 20 19.54 -2.53 -13.77
C GLU A 20 19.13 -3.14 -12.43
N ASN A 21 19.57 -2.53 -11.32
CA ASN A 21 18.98 -2.79 -10.01
C ASN A 21 17.53 -2.29 -10.05
N GLU A 22 16.64 -3.12 -10.58
CA GLU A 22 15.21 -2.84 -10.64
C GLU A 22 14.65 -2.71 -9.22
N LEU A 23 13.92 -1.61 -9.00
CA LEU A 23 13.34 -1.19 -7.72
C LEU A 23 12.43 -2.29 -7.13
N VAL A 24 12.52 -2.56 -5.84
CA VAL A 24 11.78 -3.62 -5.13
C VAL A 24 10.26 -3.44 -5.30
N ILE A 25 9.78 -2.20 -5.17
CA ILE A 25 8.35 -1.89 -5.36
C ILE A 25 7.93 -1.98 -6.83
N ALA A 26 8.81 -1.63 -7.78
CA ALA A 26 8.51 -1.77 -9.21
C ALA A 26 8.33 -3.25 -9.56
N LYS A 27 9.27 -4.12 -9.15
CA LYS A 27 9.16 -5.58 -9.32
C LYS A 27 7.88 -6.14 -8.73
N ALA A 28 7.51 -5.71 -7.53
CA ALA A 28 6.30 -6.15 -6.85
C ALA A 28 5.01 -5.74 -7.59
N LEU A 29 5.07 -4.73 -8.45
CA LEU A 29 3.92 -4.19 -9.19
C LEU A 29 3.92 -4.56 -10.68
N THR A 30 5.02 -5.13 -11.20
CA THR A 30 5.13 -5.56 -12.58
C THR A 30 4.15 -6.69 -12.88
N VAL A 31 3.44 -6.53 -14.00
CA VAL A 31 2.56 -7.54 -14.57
C VAL A 31 3.00 -7.85 -16.00
N GLU A 32 3.00 -9.12 -16.33
CA GLU A 32 3.30 -9.68 -17.65
C GLU A 32 1.99 -9.83 -18.44
N GLU A 33 1.95 -9.38 -19.69
CA GLU A 33 0.80 -9.61 -20.58
C GLU A 33 0.85 -11.03 -21.13
N LEU A 34 -0.23 -11.80 -20.90
CA LEU A 34 -0.39 -13.16 -21.44
C LEU A 34 -1.19 -13.17 -22.75
N ASP A 35 -2.17 -12.28 -22.85
CA ASP A 35 -3.05 -12.09 -24.01
C ASP A 35 -3.69 -10.69 -23.91
N VAL A 36 -4.44 -10.28 -24.93
CA VAL A 36 -5.16 -9.00 -24.95
C VAL A 36 -6.03 -8.87 -23.70
N ASP A 37 -5.74 -7.84 -22.90
CA ASP A 37 -6.42 -7.52 -21.65
C ASP A 37 -6.30 -8.63 -20.56
N ILE A 38 -5.33 -9.54 -20.68
CA ILE A 38 -5.05 -10.60 -19.70
C ILE A 38 -3.60 -10.52 -19.24
N TYR A 39 -3.40 -10.36 -17.93
CA TYR A 39 -2.07 -10.19 -17.33
C TYR A 39 -1.82 -11.21 -16.21
N ARG A 40 -0.55 -11.42 -15.87
CA ARG A 40 -0.10 -12.24 -14.74
C ARG A 40 0.90 -11.45 -13.90
N ASN A 41 0.96 -11.70 -12.60
CA ASN A 41 2.08 -11.21 -11.78
C ASN A 41 3.41 -11.78 -12.30
N SER A 42 4.42 -10.93 -12.45
CA SER A 42 5.74 -11.35 -12.96
C SER A 42 6.59 -12.06 -11.90
N GLU A 43 6.40 -11.68 -10.62
CA GLU A 43 7.19 -12.18 -9.48
C GLU A 43 6.29 -12.80 -8.41
N GLU A 44 6.88 -13.59 -7.51
CA GLU A 44 6.16 -14.12 -6.34
C GLU A 44 5.56 -12.98 -5.52
N LEU A 45 4.30 -13.15 -5.12
CA LEU A 45 3.62 -12.12 -4.32
C LEU A 45 4.29 -12.04 -2.96
N TRP A 46 4.55 -10.81 -2.51
CA TRP A 46 5.20 -10.57 -1.23
C TRP A 46 4.44 -11.24 -0.07
N HIS A 47 5.14 -12.09 0.68
CA HIS A 47 4.59 -12.84 1.80
C HIS A 47 5.25 -12.43 3.13
N PRO A 48 4.58 -11.64 3.97
CA PRO A 48 5.12 -11.29 5.29
C PRO A 48 5.27 -12.54 6.16
N ALA A 49 6.40 -12.66 6.85
CA ALA A 49 6.71 -13.83 7.67
C ALA A 49 5.65 -14.02 8.78
N GLY A 50 5.19 -15.26 8.97
CA GLY A 50 4.19 -15.62 9.99
C GLY A 50 2.73 -15.31 9.65
N SER A 51 2.43 -14.78 8.46
CA SER A 51 1.06 -14.61 8.00
C SER A 51 0.47 -15.93 7.46
N ARG A 52 -0.82 -16.22 7.75
CA ARG A 52 -1.54 -17.39 7.21
C ARG A 52 -2.16 -17.16 5.84
N GLY A 53 -2.14 -15.92 5.36
CA GLY A 53 -2.61 -15.50 4.05
C GLY A 53 -1.89 -14.22 3.66
N ALA A 54 -1.96 -13.81 2.41
CA ALA A 54 -1.14 -12.70 1.94
C ALA A 54 -1.75 -11.35 2.38
N PHE A 55 -1.64 -10.95 3.65
CA PHE A 55 -2.07 -9.61 4.09
C PHE A 55 -1.33 -8.51 3.30
N GLY A 56 -0.10 -8.78 2.85
CA GLY A 56 0.59 -7.96 1.85
C GLY A 56 0.34 -8.35 0.38
N GLY A 57 -0.04 -9.61 0.10
CA GLY A 57 -0.39 -10.03 -1.25
C GLY A 57 -1.75 -9.52 -1.70
N GLN A 58 -2.77 -9.40 -0.84
CA GLN A 58 -4.05 -8.78 -1.18
C GLN A 58 -3.86 -7.32 -1.65
N ILE A 59 -2.98 -6.60 -0.97
CA ILE A 59 -2.60 -5.22 -1.31
C ILE A 59 -1.80 -5.18 -2.63
N SER A 60 -0.81 -6.06 -2.78
CA SER A 60 -0.05 -6.21 -4.04
C SER A 60 -0.97 -6.58 -5.20
N LEU A 61 -1.95 -7.45 -5.00
CA LEU A 61 -2.92 -7.86 -6.00
C LEU A 61 -3.81 -6.69 -6.44
N VAL A 62 -4.22 -5.81 -5.52
CA VAL A 62 -4.98 -4.60 -5.86
C VAL A 62 -4.13 -3.64 -6.69
N ALA A 63 -2.88 -3.40 -6.28
CA ALA A 63 -1.99 -2.51 -6.99
C ALA A 63 -1.58 -3.07 -8.38
N GLN A 64 -1.39 -4.39 -8.49
CA GLN A 64 -1.18 -5.06 -9.77
C GLN A 64 -2.44 -5.06 -10.65
N ALA A 65 -3.63 -5.21 -10.07
CA ALA A 65 -4.89 -5.07 -10.80
C ALA A 65 -5.04 -3.66 -11.37
N LEU A 66 -4.67 -2.64 -10.61
CA LEU A 66 -4.60 -1.26 -11.09
C LEU A 66 -3.59 -1.11 -12.24
N ARG A 67 -2.37 -1.65 -12.09
CA ARG A 67 -1.35 -1.62 -13.15
C ARG A 67 -1.86 -2.28 -14.44
N ALA A 68 -2.48 -3.45 -14.34
CA ALA A 68 -3.11 -4.14 -15.45
C ALA A 68 -4.22 -3.30 -16.10
N ALA A 69 -5.10 -2.67 -15.32
CA ALA A 69 -6.11 -1.76 -15.85
C ALA A 69 -5.48 -0.59 -16.63
N TRP A 70 -4.40 -0.01 -16.09
CA TRP A 70 -3.71 1.13 -16.68
C TRP A 70 -3.17 0.84 -18.08
N HIS A 71 -2.61 -0.36 -18.30
CA HIS A 71 -2.11 -0.79 -19.61
C HIS A 71 -3.20 -0.83 -20.70
N THR A 72 -4.46 -0.95 -20.32
CA THR A 72 -5.60 -1.00 -21.26
C THR A 72 -6.27 0.36 -21.50
N VAL A 73 -5.85 1.42 -20.80
CA VAL A 73 -6.43 2.75 -20.95
C VAL A 73 -5.96 3.37 -22.28
N PRO A 74 -6.79 4.11 -23.02
CA PRO A 74 -6.37 4.73 -24.28
C PRO A 74 -5.28 5.78 -24.07
N GLU A 75 -4.31 5.87 -24.99
CA GLU A 75 -3.21 6.84 -24.93
C GLU A 75 -3.68 8.30 -24.81
N LYS A 76 -4.84 8.66 -25.36
CA LYS A 76 -5.42 10.00 -25.22
C LYS A 76 -5.74 10.39 -23.77
N LEU A 77 -5.90 9.38 -22.90
CA LEU A 77 -6.08 9.54 -21.47
C LEU A 77 -4.78 9.26 -20.71
N HIS A 78 -3.80 8.55 -21.29
CA HIS A 78 -2.42 8.53 -20.83
C HIS A 78 -1.78 9.89 -21.09
N VAL A 79 -0.88 10.35 -20.23
CA VAL A 79 -0.28 11.66 -20.38
C VAL A 79 1.24 11.54 -20.36
N HIS A 80 1.85 12.17 -21.35
CA HIS A 80 3.29 12.40 -21.44
C HIS A 80 3.69 13.63 -20.60
N VAL A 81 4.79 13.47 -19.88
CA VAL A 81 5.36 14.42 -18.91
C VAL A 81 5.54 15.83 -19.50
N ASN A 82 4.97 16.83 -18.81
CA ASN A 82 5.42 18.24 -18.67
C ASN A 82 4.28 19.27 -18.51
N THR A 83 3.00 18.90 -18.67
CA THR A 83 1.92 19.89 -18.47
C THR A 83 0.58 19.31 -18.05
N THR A 84 0.41 18.00 -17.96
CA THR A 84 -0.85 17.34 -17.62
C THR A 84 -0.50 15.95 -17.06
N ILE A 85 -1.28 15.36 -16.15
CA ILE A 85 -0.96 14.04 -15.55
C ILE A 85 -2.22 13.19 -15.59
N THR A 86 -2.13 11.97 -16.14
CA THR A 86 -3.20 10.96 -16.00
C THR A 86 -3.24 10.53 -14.56
N ILE A 87 -4.42 10.61 -13.95
CA ILE A 87 -4.60 10.11 -12.61
C ILE A 87 -5.72 9.08 -12.68
N GLU A 88 -5.50 7.95 -12.03
CA GLU A 88 -6.63 7.14 -11.60
C GLU A 88 -7.52 8.04 -10.74
N HIS A 89 -8.76 8.27 -11.13
CA HIS A 89 -9.64 9.12 -10.33
C HIS A 89 -10.20 8.36 -9.14
N SER A 90 -10.52 7.09 -9.33
CA SER A 90 -11.10 6.26 -8.29
C SER A 90 -10.86 4.77 -8.53
N LEU A 91 -10.63 4.06 -7.45
CA LEU A 91 -10.54 2.60 -7.34
C LEU A 91 -11.61 2.13 -6.36
N HIS A 92 -12.33 1.07 -6.70
CA HIS A 92 -13.15 0.31 -5.75
C HIS A 92 -12.82 -1.16 -5.89
N ASN A 93 -12.50 -1.85 -4.81
CA ASN A 93 -12.26 -3.28 -4.86
C ASN A 93 -12.93 -4.04 -3.73
N TYR A 94 -13.21 -5.32 -3.99
CA TYR A 94 -13.66 -6.28 -2.99
C TYR A 94 -12.70 -7.47 -2.91
N PHE A 95 -12.34 -7.84 -1.69
CA PHE A 95 -11.59 -9.05 -1.36
C PHE A 95 -12.57 -10.20 -1.14
N LEU A 96 -12.64 -11.13 -2.08
CA LEU A 96 -13.60 -12.24 -2.04
C LEU A 96 -13.02 -13.47 -1.35
N VAL A 97 -11.75 -13.76 -1.61
CA VAL A 97 -11.04 -14.93 -1.07
C VAL A 97 -9.64 -14.49 -0.63
N PRO A 98 -9.05 -15.07 0.42
CA PRO A 98 -7.67 -14.81 0.78
C PRO A 98 -6.72 -15.19 -0.36
N GLY A 99 -5.92 -14.23 -0.81
CA GLY A 99 -4.88 -14.46 -1.81
C GLY A 99 -3.76 -15.34 -1.27
N ARG A 100 -3.19 -16.15 -2.15
CA ARG A 100 -2.08 -17.06 -1.88
C ARG A 100 -0.81 -16.57 -2.56
N SER A 101 0.30 -16.50 -1.83
CA SER A 101 1.56 -15.99 -2.38
C SER A 101 2.28 -16.98 -3.29
N ASP A 102 2.03 -18.28 -3.08
CA ASP A 102 2.61 -19.39 -3.82
C ASP A 102 1.94 -19.66 -5.18
N ILE A 103 0.89 -18.92 -5.51
CA ILE A 103 0.09 -19.16 -6.71
C ILE A 103 0.08 -17.89 -7.57
N PRO A 104 0.41 -17.98 -8.87
CA PRO A 104 0.28 -16.86 -9.77
C PRO A 104 -1.17 -16.34 -9.84
N ALA A 105 -1.31 -15.03 -9.84
CA ALA A 105 -2.54 -14.30 -10.03
C ALA A 105 -2.72 -13.93 -11.49
N ILE A 106 -3.91 -14.21 -12.04
CA ILE A 106 -4.30 -13.84 -13.40
C ILE A 106 -5.30 -12.70 -13.33
N TYR A 107 -4.96 -11.59 -13.95
CA TYR A 107 -5.76 -10.37 -14.04
C TYR A 107 -6.44 -10.32 -15.40
N LYS A 108 -7.76 -10.42 -15.41
CA LYS A 108 -8.56 -10.20 -16.61
C LYS A 108 -9.17 -8.81 -16.56
N VAL A 109 -8.78 -7.95 -17.49
CA VAL A 109 -9.30 -6.60 -17.62
C VAL A 109 -10.49 -6.60 -18.58
N ARG A 110 -11.56 -5.92 -18.20
CA ARG A 110 -12.72 -5.66 -19.06
C ARG A 110 -12.86 -4.17 -19.26
N ARG A 111 -12.80 -3.75 -20.53
CA ARG A 111 -13.06 -2.38 -20.95
C ARG A 111 -14.56 -2.11 -20.88
N VAL A 112 -15.01 -1.37 -19.86
CA VAL A 112 -16.44 -1.06 -19.68
C VAL A 112 -16.87 0.10 -20.56
N ARG A 113 -16.04 1.15 -20.59
CA ARG A 113 -16.33 2.38 -21.33
C ARG A 113 -15.04 3.12 -21.63
N ASP A 114 -14.94 3.61 -22.86
CA ASP A 114 -13.94 4.60 -23.29
C ASP A 114 -14.66 5.86 -23.75
N GLY A 115 -14.79 6.82 -22.83
CA GLY A 115 -15.38 8.12 -23.11
C GLY A 115 -14.38 9.11 -23.72
N ARG A 116 -14.84 10.36 -23.81
CA ARG A 116 -13.97 11.50 -24.13
C ARG A 116 -13.06 11.86 -22.95
N SER A 117 -13.64 11.93 -21.74
CA SER A 117 -12.94 12.38 -20.53
C SER A 117 -12.63 11.26 -19.53
N PHE A 118 -13.36 10.15 -19.59
CA PHE A 118 -13.23 9.05 -18.62
C PHE A 118 -13.08 7.70 -19.32
N ALA A 119 -12.27 6.82 -18.74
CA ALA A 119 -12.23 5.40 -19.06
C ALA A 119 -12.54 4.57 -17.81
N THR A 120 -13.37 3.55 -17.97
CA THR A 120 -13.73 2.64 -16.87
C THR A 120 -13.28 1.22 -17.19
N ARG A 121 -12.62 0.58 -16.22
CA ARG A 121 -12.12 -0.79 -16.30
C ARG A 121 -12.67 -1.60 -15.14
N VAL A 122 -12.97 -2.87 -15.39
CA VAL A 122 -13.24 -3.86 -14.36
C VAL A 122 -12.15 -4.92 -14.45
N VAL A 123 -11.43 -5.16 -13.36
CA VAL A 123 -10.38 -6.17 -13.29
C VAL A 123 -10.83 -7.29 -12.39
N THR A 124 -10.75 -8.51 -12.89
CA THR A 124 -10.99 -9.73 -12.10
C THR A 124 -9.66 -10.42 -11.90
N CYS A 125 -9.25 -10.57 -10.65
CA CYS A 125 -8.05 -11.31 -10.28
C CYS A 125 -8.44 -12.74 -9.87
N THR A 126 -7.75 -13.73 -10.45
CA THR A 126 -8.10 -15.15 -10.32
C THR A 126 -6.87 -15.97 -9.91
N GLN A 127 -7.02 -16.85 -8.91
CA GLN A 127 -6.00 -17.83 -8.52
C GLN A 127 -6.64 -19.22 -8.46
N GLN A 128 -6.05 -20.21 -9.14
CA GLN A 128 -6.60 -21.58 -9.24
C GLN A 128 -8.10 -21.61 -9.60
N GLY A 129 -8.53 -20.77 -10.55
CA GLY A 129 -9.92 -20.69 -10.99
C GLY A 129 -10.89 -20.02 -10.02
N LYS A 130 -10.42 -19.51 -8.87
CA LYS A 130 -11.23 -18.75 -7.91
C LYS A 130 -10.95 -17.27 -8.05
N THR A 131 -11.99 -16.46 -8.16
CA THR A 131 -11.86 -15.00 -8.10
C THR A 131 -11.46 -14.58 -6.69
N VAL A 132 -10.30 -13.96 -6.59
CA VAL A 132 -9.73 -13.50 -5.32
C VAL A 132 -10.13 -12.05 -5.07
N ILE A 133 -10.05 -11.21 -6.10
CA ILE A 133 -10.36 -9.78 -6.05
C ILE A 133 -11.13 -9.37 -7.31
N VAL A 134 -12.05 -8.43 -7.12
CA VAL A 134 -12.66 -7.66 -8.21
C VAL A 134 -12.39 -6.19 -7.96
N CYS A 135 -11.81 -5.50 -8.95
CA CYS A 135 -11.56 -4.06 -8.93
C CYS A 135 -12.37 -3.36 -10.02
N ILE A 136 -12.84 -2.16 -9.73
CA ILE A 136 -13.40 -1.21 -10.70
C ILE A 136 -12.54 0.04 -10.62
N CYS A 137 -11.91 0.39 -11.74
CA CYS A 137 -11.03 1.54 -11.86
C CYS A 137 -11.65 2.56 -12.81
N SER A 138 -11.58 3.84 -12.45
CA SER A 138 -11.95 4.96 -13.30
C SER A 138 -10.76 5.88 -13.52
N PHE A 139 -10.49 6.21 -14.77
CA PHE A 139 -9.34 7.01 -15.19
C PHE A 139 -9.82 8.30 -15.81
N THR A 140 -9.15 9.41 -15.49
CA THR A 140 -9.42 10.73 -16.05
C THR A 140 -8.14 11.50 -16.29
N ASN A 141 -8.25 12.58 -17.05
CA ASN A 141 -7.16 13.53 -17.27
C ASN A 141 -7.39 14.79 -16.41
N PHE A 142 -6.47 15.07 -15.48
CA PHE A 142 -6.38 16.33 -14.73
C PHE A 142 -5.84 17.43 -15.64
N ASN A 143 -6.67 17.94 -16.55
CA ASN A 143 -6.58 19.27 -17.21
C ASN A 143 -7.60 19.38 -18.34
N THR A 144 -8.87 19.10 -18.04
CA THR A 144 -9.93 19.37 -19.02
C THR A 144 -10.24 20.87 -19.00
N THR A 145 -9.40 21.68 -19.67
CA THR A 145 -9.60 23.07 -20.15
C THR A 145 -10.76 23.88 -19.55
N GLY A 146 -10.81 24.03 -18.23
CA GLY A 146 -11.84 24.80 -17.54
C GLY A 146 -11.40 25.13 -16.12
N GLU A 147 -11.76 26.32 -15.65
CA GLU A 147 -11.60 26.71 -14.24
C GLU A 147 -12.33 25.68 -13.38
N SER A 148 -11.57 24.92 -12.60
CA SER A 148 -12.09 23.89 -11.72
C SER A 148 -12.26 24.47 -10.33
N LEU A 149 -13.36 24.12 -9.65
CA LEU A 149 -13.54 24.45 -8.24
C LEU A 149 -12.52 23.64 -7.44
N ASP A 150 -11.61 24.32 -6.75
CA ASP A 150 -10.60 23.72 -5.90
C ASP A 150 -10.89 24.02 -4.43
N HIS A 151 -11.06 22.96 -3.65
CA HIS A 151 -11.24 23.00 -2.21
C HIS A 151 -10.76 21.68 -1.62
N GLN A 152 -10.01 21.76 -0.52
CA GLN A 152 -9.58 20.59 0.24
C GLN A 152 -9.71 20.84 1.74
N ILE A 153 -9.89 19.75 2.49
CA ILE A 153 -9.81 19.77 3.95
C ILE A 153 -8.35 20.04 4.34
N PRO A 154 -8.05 21.06 5.16
CA PRO A 154 -6.68 21.41 5.50
C PRO A 154 -5.98 20.28 6.27
N MET A 155 -4.67 20.14 6.05
CA MET A 155 -3.84 19.21 6.82
C MET A 155 -3.82 19.63 8.31
N PRO A 156 -3.96 18.68 9.27
CA PRO A 156 -3.83 19.00 10.68
C PRO A 156 -2.47 19.60 11.03
N SER A 157 -2.42 20.61 11.91
CA SER A 157 -1.22 21.41 12.19
C SER A 157 -0.28 20.83 13.26
N ASN A 158 -0.76 19.96 14.15
CA ASN A 158 0.02 19.41 15.26
C ASN A 158 0.56 18.00 14.96
N ILE A 159 1.37 17.89 13.89
CA ILE A 159 1.89 16.61 13.42
C ILE A 159 3.42 16.62 13.47
N PRO A 160 4.06 15.67 14.18
CA PRO A 160 5.51 15.49 14.13
C PRO A 160 5.98 15.21 12.70
N LYS A 161 7.15 15.75 12.35
CA LYS A 161 7.72 15.53 11.03
C LYS A 161 8.19 14.07 10.91
N PRO A 162 8.25 13.50 9.69
CA PRO A 162 8.64 12.11 9.52
C PRO A 162 10.04 11.84 10.08
N GLU A 163 10.96 12.81 10.04
CA GLU A 163 12.34 12.64 10.50
C GLU A 163 12.45 12.49 12.02
N ASP A 164 11.47 13.01 12.77
CA ASP A 164 11.41 12.95 14.23
C ASP A 164 10.80 11.64 14.75
N LEU A 165 10.30 10.79 13.85
CA LEU A 165 9.62 9.54 14.17
C LEU A 165 10.51 8.34 13.88
N PRO A 166 10.50 7.32 14.77
CA PRO A 166 11.24 6.10 14.54
C PRO A 166 10.63 5.33 13.38
N THR A 167 11.51 4.67 12.63
CA THR A 167 11.14 3.69 11.61
C THR A 167 10.50 2.46 12.26
N ASP A 168 9.73 1.72 11.47
CA ASP A 168 9.18 0.44 11.93
C ASP A 168 10.25 -0.56 12.35
N SER A 169 11.39 -0.59 11.67
CA SER A 169 12.53 -1.44 12.03
C SER A 169 13.11 -1.06 13.41
N GLU A 170 13.22 0.22 13.74
CA GLU A 170 13.66 0.66 15.06
C GLU A 170 12.67 0.27 16.15
N ARG A 171 11.36 0.46 15.90
CA ARG A 171 10.30 0.05 16.83
C ARG A 171 10.30 -1.47 17.06
N MET A 172 10.42 -2.25 15.99
CA MET A 172 10.49 -3.71 16.08
C MET A 172 11.73 -4.17 16.84
N LYS A 173 12.88 -3.52 16.66
CA LYS A 173 14.10 -3.83 17.43
C LYS A 173 13.90 -3.64 18.93
N VAL A 174 13.23 -2.55 19.35
CA VAL A 174 12.93 -2.32 20.77
C VAL A 174 12.06 -3.44 21.35
N LEU A 175 11.04 -3.89 20.61
CA LEU A 175 10.18 -4.99 21.05
C LEU A 175 10.88 -6.37 20.96
N ALA A 176 11.81 -6.54 20.02
CA ALA A 176 12.58 -7.77 19.86
C ALA A 176 13.61 -7.99 20.98
N THR A 177 14.15 -6.92 21.58
CA THR A 177 15.18 -7.01 22.63
C THR A 177 14.61 -7.01 24.06
N ASP A 178 13.31 -6.72 24.24
CA ASP A 178 12.71 -6.67 25.58
C ASP A 178 12.49 -8.08 26.17
N PRO A 179 13.17 -8.44 27.27
CA PRO A 179 13.08 -9.78 27.86
C PRO A 179 11.69 -10.11 28.41
N ARG A 180 10.83 -9.11 28.66
CA ARG A 180 9.45 -9.27 29.15
C ARG A 180 8.50 -9.77 28.07
N ILE A 181 8.86 -9.62 26.79
CA ILE A 181 8.05 -10.07 25.66
C ILE A 181 8.34 -11.56 25.40
N PRO A 182 7.32 -12.43 25.25
CA PRO A 182 7.53 -13.86 25.01
C PRO A 182 8.49 -14.13 23.84
N GLU A 183 9.37 -15.13 24.00
CA GLU A 183 10.40 -15.47 23.01
C GLU A 183 9.83 -15.70 21.60
N LYS A 184 8.70 -16.40 21.51
CA LYS A 184 8.00 -16.61 20.23
C LYS A 184 7.67 -15.30 19.49
N ILE A 185 7.32 -14.24 20.23
CA ILE A 185 7.00 -12.93 19.67
C ILE A 185 8.29 -12.18 19.30
N ARG A 186 9.34 -12.27 20.14
CA ARG A 186 10.66 -11.70 19.81
C ARG A 186 11.24 -12.30 18.54
N ASN A 187 11.23 -13.62 18.41
CA ASN A 187 11.70 -14.34 17.22
C ASN A 187 10.92 -13.92 15.97
N HIS A 188 9.61 -13.66 16.09
CA HIS A 188 8.81 -13.15 14.99
C HIS A 188 9.25 -11.75 14.55
N PHE A 189 9.55 -10.84 15.49
CA PHE A 189 10.11 -9.53 15.16
C PHE A 189 11.50 -9.64 14.53
N GLU A 190 12.38 -10.52 15.04
CA GLU A 190 13.70 -10.75 14.45
C GLU A 190 13.65 -11.27 13.03
N ILE A 191 12.68 -12.14 12.70
CA ILE A 191 12.47 -12.59 11.32
C ILE A 191 12.00 -11.42 10.45
N ASN A 192 11.00 -10.64 10.91
CA ASN A 192 10.49 -9.50 10.15
C ASN A 192 11.55 -8.41 9.91
N LEU A 193 12.50 -8.23 10.83
CA LEU A 193 13.61 -7.30 10.68
C LEU A 193 14.60 -7.67 9.55
N LYS A 194 14.58 -8.93 9.10
CA LYS A 194 15.39 -9.43 7.98
C LYS A 194 14.67 -9.34 6.63
N VAL A 195 13.37 -9.01 6.64
CA VAL A 195 12.58 -8.90 5.42
C VAL A 195 12.73 -7.48 4.88
N GLU A 196 13.07 -7.38 3.60
CA GLU A 196 13.08 -6.11 2.89
C GLU A 196 11.63 -5.65 2.66
N ILE A 197 11.30 -4.45 3.15
CA ILE A 197 9.96 -3.87 3.05
C ILE A 197 10.02 -2.76 1.99
N PRO A 198 9.17 -2.80 0.95
CA PRO A 198 9.25 -1.84 -0.16
C PRO A 198 8.88 -0.39 0.24
N ILE A 199 8.17 -0.22 1.36
CA ILE A 199 7.68 1.06 1.87
C ILE A 199 8.24 1.30 3.27
N ASP A 200 8.87 2.46 3.49
CA ASP A 200 9.16 3.01 4.81
C ASP A 200 7.87 3.54 5.42
N TYR A 201 7.64 3.19 6.68
CA TYR A 201 6.42 3.44 7.41
C TYR A 201 6.79 4.02 8.77
N ARG A 202 6.21 5.19 9.12
CA ARG A 202 6.43 5.87 10.41
C ARG A 202 5.11 6.24 11.05
N ASP A 203 4.76 5.50 12.10
CA ASP A 203 3.53 5.72 12.87
C ASP A 203 3.63 7.01 13.70
N LEU A 204 2.57 7.84 13.67
CA LEU A 204 2.48 8.99 14.57
C LEU A 204 2.22 8.57 16.02
N ARG A 205 1.59 7.40 16.21
CA ARG A 205 1.32 6.81 17.52
C ARG A 205 2.11 5.53 17.68
N ILE A 206 3.10 5.57 18.56
CA ILE A 206 3.98 4.44 18.88
C ILE A 206 3.46 3.77 20.15
N ASP A 207 3.18 2.47 20.11
CA ASP A 207 2.92 1.68 21.33
C ASP A 207 4.18 1.57 22.17
N THR A 208 4.08 1.86 23.47
CA THR A 208 5.20 1.58 24.38
C THR A 208 5.32 0.09 24.64
N PRO A 209 6.50 -0.41 25.06
CA PRO A 209 6.65 -1.79 25.50
C PRO A 209 5.63 -2.18 26.59
N GLU A 210 5.32 -1.27 27.52
CA GLU A 210 4.34 -1.48 28.58
C GLU A 210 2.93 -1.70 28.01
N GLU A 211 2.51 -0.87 27.06
CA GLU A 211 1.22 -1.02 26.37
C GLU A 211 1.15 -2.32 25.59
N PHE A 212 2.24 -2.69 24.91
CA PHE A 212 2.35 -3.95 24.17
C PHE A 212 2.23 -5.16 25.10
N ILE A 213 2.95 -5.16 26.22
CA ILE A 213 2.93 -6.22 27.24
C ILE A 213 1.55 -6.33 27.88
N ARG A 214 0.92 -5.19 28.22
CA ARG A 214 -0.45 -5.14 28.75
C ARG A 214 -1.47 -5.61 27.72
N GLY A 215 -1.21 -5.36 26.44
CA GLY A 215 -2.11 -5.67 25.33
C GLY A 215 -3.29 -4.70 25.20
N SER A 216 -3.26 -3.58 25.93
CA SER A 216 -4.29 -2.56 25.88
C SER A 216 -3.72 -1.14 26.03
N THR A 217 -4.45 -0.18 25.47
CA THR A 217 -4.16 1.26 25.51
C THR A 217 -5.47 2.04 25.68
N GLU A 218 -5.36 3.35 25.94
CA GLU A 218 -6.52 4.22 25.94
C GLU A 218 -7.18 4.22 24.55
N PRO A 219 -8.49 4.00 24.45
CA PRO A 219 -9.21 4.02 23.18
C PRO A 219 -8.96 5.33 22.41
N ASN A 220 -8.38 5.22 21.22
CA ASN A 220 -8.17 6.35 20.32
C ASN A 220 -8.38 5.91 18.87
N GLY A 221 -9.35 6.54 18.20
CA GLY A 221 -9.67 6.30 16.79
C GLY A 221 -8.84 7.11 15.81
N HIS A 222 -8.12 8.12 16.28
CA HIS A 222 -7.26 8.94 15.41
C HIS A 222 -5.89 8.30 15.27
N GLN A 223 -5.61 7.80 14.07
CA GLN A 223 -4.29 7.34 13.67
C GLN A 223 -3.84 8.06 12.42
N GLY A 224 -2.52 8.17 12.29
CA GLY A 224 -1.89 8.56 11.06
C GLY A 224 -0.50 7.96 10.98
N GLN A 225 -0.05 7.87 9.75
CA GLN A 225 1.24 7.30 9.40
C GLN A 225 1.80 8.10 8.24
N TRP A 226 3.09 8.36 8.32
CA TRP A 226 3.91 8.77 7.19
C TRP A 226 4.37 7.51 6.47
N PHE A 227 4.31 7.49 5.14
CA PHE A 227 4.86 6.39 4.37
C PHE A 227 5.60 6.89 3.13
N LYS A 228 6.66 6.21 2.70
CA LYS A 228 7.29 6.51 1.40
C LYS A 228 7.93 5.24 0.83
N THR A 229 8.14 5.18 -0.48
CA THR A 229 9.00 4.12 -1.03
C THR A 229 10.42 4.23 -0.46
N GLN A 230 11.06 3.08 -0.22
CA GLN A 230 12.46 3.07 0.22
C GLN A 230 13.39 3.66 -0.84
N GLU A 231 13.06 3.39 -2.11
CA GLU A 231 13.80 3.83 -3.28
C GLU A 231 13.10 4.98 -3.99
N ARG A 232 13.88 5.77 -4.74
CA ARG A 232 13.36 6.87 -5.56
C ARG A 232 12.67 6.31 -6.80
N LEU A 233 11.44 6.77 -7.06
CA LEU A 233 10.69 6.34 -8.23
C LEU A 233 10.97 7.23 -9.46
N PRO A 234 10.92 6.69 -10.69
CA PRO A 234 11.00 7.48 -11.92
C PRO A 234 9.86 8.50 -12.01
N GLU A 235 10.21 9.76 -12.32
CA GLU A 235 9.24 10.88 -12.34
C GLU A 235 8.21 10.76 -13.47
N ASN A 236 8.53 9.96 -14.50
CA ASN A 236 7.77 9.80 -15.73
C ASN A 236 6.83 8.58 -15.71
N ASP A 237 6.65 7.89 -14.58
CA ASP A 237 5.70 6.78 -14.44
C ASP A 237 4.62 7.09 -13.37
N PRO A 238 3.58 7.88 -13.71
CA PRO A 238 2.49 8.20 -12.79
C PRO A 238 1.69 6.95 -12.35
N ALA A 239 1.66 5.90 -13.18
CA ALA A 239 1.01 4.64 -12.83
C ALA A 239 1.72 3.96 -11.67
N LEU A 240 3.07 3.93 -11.69
CA LEU A 240 3.87 3.35 -10.62
C LEU A 240 3.69 4.11 -9.30
N HIS A 241 3.64 5.44 -9.33
CA HIS A 241 3.34 6.24 -8.15
C HIS A 241 1.94 5.95 -7.59
N ALA A 242 0.90 5.94 -8.43
CA ALA A 242 -0.47 5.63 -8.01
C ALA A 242 -0.59 4.21 -7.43
N CYS A 243 0.01 3.22 -8.09
CA CYS A 243 0.04 1.83 -7.60
C CYS A 243 0.81 1.72 -6.28
N SER A 244 1.89 2.47 -6.10
CA SER A 244 2.66 2.49 -4.84
C SER A 244 1.86 3.13 -3.69
N ILE A 245 1.09 4.19 -3.96
CA ILE A 245 0.18 4.80 -2.97
C ILE A 245 -0.96 3.85 -2.63
N ALA A 246 -1.55 3.19 -3.63
CA ALA A 246 -2.56 2.16 -3.42
C ALA A 246 -2.02 1.03 -2.53
N TYR A 247 -0.81 0.56 -2.83
CA TYR A 247 -0.11 -0.42 -2.02
C TYR A 247 0.11 0.06 -0.57
N ALA A 248 0.55 1.29 -0.38
CA ALA A 248 0.86 1.79 0.96
C ALA A 248 -0.40 2.05 1.82
N SER A 249 -1.52 2.40 1.19
CA SER A 249 -2.72 2.89 1.86
C SER A 249 -3.38 1.87 2.80
N ASP A 250 -3.34 0.58 2.48
CA ASP A 250 -4.13 -0.47 3.16
C ASP A 250 -3.52 -0.92 4.50
N ARG A 251 -2.23 -0.65 4.75
CA ARG A 251 -1.51 -1.17 5.92
C ARG A 251 -2.07 -0.70 7.26
N GLY A 252 -2.32 0.61 7.38
CA GLY A 252 -2.65 1.26 8.66
C GLY A 252 -4.14 1.34 8.97
N ILE A 253 -5.00 1.19 7.96
CA ILE A 253 -6.41 1.58 8.06
C ILE A 253 -7.19 0.69 9.05
N LEU A 254 -7.07 -0.64 8.97
CA LEU A 254 -7.71 -1.52 9.95
C LEU A 254 -7.10 -1.40 11.36
N MET A 255 -5.83 -0.99 11.49
CA MET A 255 -5.25 -0.75 12.81
C MET A 255 -5.92 0.42 13.55
N ALA A 256 -6.49 1.39 12.83
CA ALA A 256 -7.30 2.46 13.39
C ALA A 256 -8.45 1.91 14.25
N ALA A 257 -9.23 0.97 13.71
CA ALA A 257 -10.35 0.38 14.42
C ALA A 257 -9.92 -0.52 15.60
N VAL A 258 -8.76 -1.17 15.52
CA VAL A 258 -8.21 -1.95 16.64
C VAL A 258 -7.89 -1.05 17.84
N ARG A 259 -7.19 0.07 17.63
CA ARG A 259 -6.86 0.99 18.73
C ARG A 259 -8.06 1.80 19.22
N ALA A 260 -9.04 2.08 18.35
CA ALA A 260 -10.31 2.67 18.77
C ALA A 260 -11.03 1.82 19.83
N ASN A 261 -10.71 0.53 19.91
CA ASN A 261 -11.24 -0.41 20.91
C ASN A 261 -10.27 -0.67 22.08
N GLY A 262 -9.23 0.16 22.23
CA GLY A 262 -8.26 0.09 23.31
C GLY A 262 -7.32 -1.11 23.24
N LEU A 263 -7.20 -1.74 22.06
CA LEU A 263 -6.33 -2.89 21.83
C LEU A 263 -5.00 -2.46 21.21
N VAL A 264 -3.95 -3.23 21.49
CA VAL A 264 -2.58 -2.98 20.98
C VAL A 264 -2.17 -4.09 20.01
N ALA A 265 -1.56 -3.69 18.89
CA ALA A 265 -1.21 -4.58 17.78
C ALA A 265 -2.42 -5.44 17.34
N ARG A 266 -2.30 -6.77 17.30
CA ARG A 266 -3.42 -7.69 17.06
C ARG A 266 -3.83 -8.47 18.32
N ARG A 267 -3.39 -8.05 19.51
CA ARG A 267 -3.73 -8.76 20.76
C ARG A 267 -5.22 -8.60 21.03
N GLY A 268 -5.88 -9.74 21.35
CA GLY A 268 -7.32 -9.79 21.55
C GLY A 268 -8.14 -9.92 20.26
N ILE A 269 -7.52 -9.94 19.08
CA ILE A 269 -8.17 -10.17 17.79
C ILE A 269 -7.91 -11.60 17.32
N SER A 270 -8.96 -12.39 17.14
CA SER A 270 -8.89 -13.77 16.62
C SER A 270 -8.91 -13.83 15.09
N MET A 271 -9.59 -12.88 14.46
CA MET A 271 -9.69 -12.78 13.01
C MET A 271 -9.74 -11.31 12.61
N MET A 272 -8.99 -10.97 11.57
CA MET A 272 -9.04 -9.68 10.92
C MET A 272 -8.78 -9.86 9.42
N ALA A 273 -9.70 -9.39 8.59
CA ALA A 273 -9.56 -9.44 7.13
C ALA A 273 -10.26 -8.24 6.49
N SER A 274 -9.64 -7.71 5.43
CA SER A 274 -10.22 -6.66 4.60
C SER A 274 -11.39 -7.23 3.78
N ILE A 275 -12.49 -6.48 3.66
CA ILE A 275 -13.66 -6.84 2.84
C ILE A 275 -13.61 -6.06 1.53
N ASP A 276 -13.41 -4.76 1.63
CA ASP A 276 -13.29 -3.86 0.49
C ASP A 276 -12.17 -2.84 0.72
N HIS A 277 -11.79 -2.14 -0.33
CA HIS A 277 -10.97 -0.95 -0.24
C HIS A 277 -11.29 -0.03 -1.42
N SER A 278 -11.61 1.22 -1.11
CA SER A 278 -11.97 2.25 -2.07
C SER A 278 -11.00 3.42 -1.94
N MET A 279 -10.57 3.97 -3.06
CA MET A 279 -9.68 5.11 -3.10
C MET A 279 -10.18 6.12 -4.13
N TRP A 280 -10.03 7.40 -3.84
CA TRP A 280 -10.27 8.51 -4.75
C TRP A 280 -9.01 9.36 -4.77
N PHE A 281 -8.42 9.58 -5.94
CA PHE A 281 -7.25 10.43 -6.09
C PHE A 281 -7.68 11.81 -6.59
N HIS A 282 -7.20 12.83 -5.89
CA HIS A 282 -7.61 14.23 -6.03
C HIS A 282 -6.50 15.12 -6.60
N ALA A 283 -5.24 14.66 -6.58
CA ALA A 283 -4.11 15.38 -7.12
C ALA A 283 -2.96 14.43 -7.51
N PRO A 284 -2.06 14.84 -8.40
CA PRO A 284 -0.81 14.11 -8.65
C PRO A 284 0.02 14.06 -7.38
N ALA A 285 0.68 12.92 -7.12
CA ALA A 285 1.54 12.79 -5.97
C ALA A 285 2.69 11.82 -6.18
N ARG A 286 3.77 12.14 -5.49
CA ARG A 286 4.98 11.35 -5.44
C ARG A 286 4.96 10.44 -4.22
N ALA A 287 4.87 9.14 -4.48
CA ALA A 287 4.95 8.12 -3.43
C ALA A 287 6.28 8.14 -2.64
N ASP A 288 7.34 8.75 -3.18
CA ASP A 288 8.63 8.95 -2.51
C ASP A 288 8.70 10.25 -1.66
N GLU A 289 7.67 11.10 -1.68
CA GLU A 289 7.60 12.39 -0.94
C GLU A 289 6.73 12.36 0.33
N CYS A 290 6.55 11.16 0.89
CA CYS A 290 5.96 10.93 2.21
C CYS A 290 4.47 11.31 2.37
N PRO A 291 3.52 10.55 1.82
CA PRO A 291 2.11 10.84 2.03
C PRO A 291 1.59 10.38 3.41
N ARG A 292 0.50 11.00 3.88
CA ARG A 292 -0.17 10.69 5.17
C ARG A 292 -1.39 9.74 5.01
N SER A 293 -1.98 9.16 6.06
CA SER A 293 -3.39 8.67 6.09
C SER A 293 -4.10 9.12 7.38
N ASN A 294 -5.44 9.23 7.43
CA ASN A 294 -6.18 9.69 8.63
C ASN A 294 -7.65 9.24 8.70
N ASP A 295 -8.02 8.56 9.80
CA ASP A 295 -9.35 8.36 10.45
C ASP A 295 -10.00 6.93 10.37
N GLY A 296 -10.61 6.45 11.46
CA GLY A 296 -10.98 5.03 11.62
C GLY A 296 -12.12 4.69 12.57
N ARG A 297 -13.13 3.99 12.03
CA ARG A 297 -14.11 3.15 12.76
C ARG A 297 -14.34 1.86 11.95
N GLY A 298 -15.33 1.02 12.30
CA GLY A 298 -15.69 -0.22 11.58
C GLY A 298 -15.98 -0.05 10.08
N THR A 299 -16.08 1.19 9.60
CA THR A 299 -15.71 1.64 8.26
C THR A 299 -14.66 2.73 8.49
N ALA A 300 -13.46 2.58 7.94
CA ALA A 300 -12.35 3.50 8.18
C ALA A 300 -12.12 4.37 6.94
N PHE A 301 -11.87 5.67 7.15
CA PHE A 301 -11.68 6.65 6.09
C PHE A 301 -10.29 7.24 6.23
N GLY A 302 -9.39 7.06 5.27
CA GLY A 302 -8.08 7.70 5.27
C GLY A 302 -8.04 8.96 4.40
N ARG A 303 -7.26 9.96 4.81
CA ARG A 303 -6.92 11.12 3.97
C ARG A 303 -5.41 11.21 3.78
N ILE A 304 -5.01 11.25 2.52
CA ILE A 304 -3.62 11.23 2.10
C ILE A 304 -3.18 12.60 1.64
N TYR A 305 -2.18 13.16 2.32
CA TYR A 305 -1.62 14.48 2.03
C TYR A 305 -0.17 14.35 1.58
N ASN A 306 0.31 15.19 0.65
CA ASN A 306 1.75 15.33 0.41
C ASN A 306 2.42 16.18 1.50
N ARG A 307 3.74 16.37 1.43
CA ARG A 307 4.51 17.11 2.43
C ARG A 307 4.09 18.58 2.56
N GLU A 308 3.66 19.19 1.47
CA GLU A 308 3.19 20.57 1.39
C GLU A 308 1.75 20.74 1.93
N GLY A 309 1.07 19.65 2.27
CA GLY A 309 -0.28 19.64 2.83
C GLY A 309 -1.41 19.60 1.79
N VAL A 310 -1.11 19.29 0.53
CA VAL A 310 -2.11 19.07 -0.55
C VAL A 310 -2.76 17.70 -0.35
N LEU A 311 -4.10 17.64 -0.40
CA LEU A 311 -4.84 16.38 -0.29
C LEU A 311 -4.74 15.59 -1.61
N VAL A 312 -3.93 14.55 -1.59
CA VAL A 312 -3.62 13.67 -2.73
C VAL A 312 -4.72 12.64 -2.96
N ALA A 313 -5.20 11.99 -1.91
CA ALA A 313 -6.20 10.94 -2.02
C ALA A 313 -7.06 10.82 -0.77
N THR A 314 -8.23 10.23 -0.91
CA THR A 314 -9.07 9.75 0.18
C THR A 314 -9.30 8.28 -0.01
N CYS A 315 -9.26 7.50 1.06
CA CYS A 315 -9.57 6.07 1.01
C CYS A 315 -10.66 5.73 2.02
N ALA A 316 -11.40 4.67 1.73
CA ALA A 316 -12.37 4.08 2.64
C ALA A 316 -12.23 2.57 2.58
N GLN A 317 -12.27 1.92 3.74
CA GLN A 317 -12.17 0.47 3.83
C GLN A 317 -13.03 -0.06 4.97
N GLU A 318 -13.71 -1.16 4.68
CA GLU A 318 -14.39 -2.00 5.63
C GLU A 318 -13.61 -3.31 5.81
N GLY A 319 -13.55 -3.78 7.05
CA GLY A 319 -12.91 -5.05 7.39
C GLY A 319 -13.68 -5.78 8.48
N ILE A 320 -13.65 -7.10 8.43
CA ILE A 320 -14.20 -7.93 9.49
C ILE A 320 -13.19 -8.07 10.63
N MET A 321 -13.63 -7.84 11.86
CA MET A 321 -12.85 -8.08 13.07
C MET A 321 -13.62 -8.96 14.04
N ARG A 322 -12.96 -9.99 14.57
CA ARG A 322 -13.53 -10.83 15.63
C ARG A 322 -12.59 -10.86 16.81
N LEU A 323 -13.15 -10.69 18.01
CA LEU A 323 -12.40 -10.78 19.26
C LEU A 323 -12.01 -12.24 19.54
N SER A 324 -10.88 -12.46 20.21
CA SER A 324 -10.56 -13.77 20.78
C SER A 324 -11.53 -14.12 21.89
N GLN A 325 -11.73 -15.42 22.15
CA GLN A 325 -12.61 -15.88 23.23
C GLN A 325 -12.21 -15.26 24.57
N SER A 326 -10.90 -15.24 24.86
CA SER A 326 -10.35 -14.60 26.05
C SER A 326 -10.66 -13.10 26.16
N GLU A 327 -10.70 -12.37 25.06
CA GLU A 327 -10.99 -10.94 25.05
C GLU A 327 -12.50 -10.68 25.16
N GLN A 328 -13.32 -11.56 24.60
CA GLN A 328 -14.77 -11.54 24.82
C GLN A 328 -15.09 -11.77 26.31
N ASP A 329 -14.45 -12.75 26.95
CA ASP A 329 -14.71 -13.09 28.35
C ASP A 329 -14.34 -11.94 29.30
N LYS A 330 -13.26 -11.19 29.02
CA LYS A 330 -12.91 -9.97 29.78
C LYS A 330 -13.95 -8.85 29.65
N ARG A 331 -14.56 -8.74 28.48
CA ARG A 331 -15.51 -7.67 28.14
C ARG A 331 -16.96 -8.02 28.49
N ARG A 332 -17.24 -9.28 28.84
CA ARG A 332 -18.55 -9.68 29.34
C ARG A 332 -18.84 -8.90 30.64
N PRO A 333 -19.99 -8.22 30.75
CA PRO A 333 -20.37 -7.59 32.00
C PRO A 333 -20.45 -8.65 33.09
N ASN A 334 -19.95 -8.34 34.28
CA ASN A 334 -20.14 -9.18 35.47
C ASN A 334 -21.65 -9.17 35.81
N ILE A 335 -22.37 -10.18 35.35
CA ILE A 335 -23.81 -10.37 35.63
C ILE A 335 -24.08 -10.58 37.13
N ASN A 336 -23.03 -10.79 37.95
CA ASN A 336 -23.12 -10.98 39.41
C ASN A 336 -22.89 -9.69 40.25
N LYS A 337 -23.04 -8.49 39.67
CA LYS A 337 -22.98 -7.21 40.40
C LYS A 337 -24.25 -6.35 40.20
N LEU A 338 -25.42 -6.99 40.21
CA LEU A 338 -26.71 -6.31 40.37
C LEU A 338 -27.35 -6.70 41.69
#